data_AF-A0A956LFP6-F1
#
_entry.id   AF-A0A956LFP6-F1
#
_cell.length_a   1.000
_cell.length_b   1.000
_cell.length_c   1.000
_cell.angle_alpha   90.00
_cell.angle_beta   90.00
_cell.angle_gamma   90.00
#
_symmetry.space_group_name_H-M   'P 1'
#
loop_
_entity.id
_entity.type
_entity.pdbx_description
1 polymer ?
#
loop_
_entity_poly.entity_id
_entity_poly.type
_entity_poly.pdbx_seq_one_letter_code
_entity_poly.pdbx_strand_id
1 'polypeptide(L)'
;EAEWEYAARGVDARKYPWGNELDDALPPGLYPAGRMRSDSSYFNILGMGSNATEWVADSYDPDVGLRGYLEGEFRDPNGPVARSRRAFEVGAACGPSPTPACQRATSQDPERFVYKHGIAGSRRAARDTYPEHMPARELEGWPWHGNAHRRGFRCAADLDPATDTALTVPEPAVAVPFTYTEQSLTLFGGVAEAVNQAEATRFCELLRVELTGVGTYDDWRLPTIAEIQRVASVFRGPGPVWASDGAAAQVSGFSPPDPAAPWELIPAEPDDALLARCVR
;
A
#
# COMPACT_ATOMS: atom_id res chain seq x y z
N GLU A 1 -4.36 0.09 -12.44
CA GLU A 1 -3.29 -0.57 -11.66
C GLU A 1 -3.55 -2.06 -11.63
N ALA A 2 -4.78 -2.46 -11.28
CA ALA A 2 -5.20 -3.86 -11.28
C ALA A 2 -4.90 -4.60 -12.61
N GLU A 3 -5.13 -3.98 -13.76
CA GLU A 3 -4.79 -4.57 -15.07
C GLU A 3 -3.29 -4.86 -15.21
N TRP A 4 -2.44 -3.92 -14.77
CA TRP A 4 -0.99 -4.09 -14.78
C TRP A 4 -0.56 -5.23 -13.85
N GLU A 5 -1.13 -5.29 -12.64
CA GLU A 5 -0.81 -6.36 -11.69
C GLU A 5 -1.26 -7.73 -12.19
N TYR A 6 -2.43 -7.82 -12.81
CA TYR A 6 -2.90 -9.05 -13.44
C TYR A 6 -2.00 -9.45 -14.62
N ALA A 7 -1.63 -8.49 -15.49
CA ALA A 7 -0.72 -8.72 -16.60
C ALA A 7 0.66 -9.22 -16.15
N ALA A 8 1.17 -8.72 -15.01
CA ALA A 8 2.43 -9.14 -14.42
C ALA A 8 2.32 -10.51 -13.74
N ARG A 9 1.33 -10.69 -12.85
CA ARG A 9 1.28 -11.81 -11.91
C ARG A 9 0.52 -13.03 -12.44
N GLY A 10 -0.32 -12.85 -13.46
CA GLY A 10 -1.11 -13.91 -14.05
C GLY A 10 -2.29 -14.37 -13.18
N VAL A 11 -2.96 -15.41 -13.67
CA VAL A 11 -4.12 -16.04 -13.01
C VAL A 11 -3.75 -16.69 -11.66
N ASP A 12 -2.50 -17.12 -11.52
CA ASP A 12 -1.92 -17.83 -10.37
C ASP A 12 -1.24 -16.91 -9.34
N ALA A 13 -1.38 -15.58 -9.49
CA ALA A 13 -0.94 -14.56 -8.54
C ALA A 13 0.56 -14.64 -8.15
N ARG A 14 1.44 -14.87 -9.14
CA ARG A 14 2.89 -15.04 -8.95
C ARG A 14 3.55 -13.91 -8.15
N LYS A 15 4.61 -14.21 -7.39
CA LYS A 15 5.38 -13.21 -6.63
C LYS A 15 6.17 -12.25 -7.54
N TYR A 16 6.72 -12.79 -8.63
CA TYR A 16 7.43 -12.07 -9.67
C TYR A 16 6.78 -12.41 -11.02
N PRO A 17 6.94 -11.59 -12.08
CA PRO A 17 6.31 -11.88 -13.36
C PRO A 17 6.65 -13.28 -13.91
N TRP A 18 7.90 -13.68 -13.78
CA TRP A 18 8.44 -14.96 -14.23
C TRP A 18 8.15 -16.15 -13.32
N GLY A 19 7.63 -15.94 -12.11
CA GLY A 19 7.32 -17.04 -11.18
C GLY A 19 7.44 -16.67 -9.71
N ASN A 20 7.56 -17.70 -8.87
CA ASN A 20 7.60 -17.57 -7.41
C ASN A 20 9.00 -17.66 -6.81
N GLU A 21 10.01 -17.94 -7.64
CA GLU A 21 11.41 -17.99 -7.27
C GLU A 21 12.11 -16.72 -7.72
N LEU A 22 12.96 -16.19 -6.84
CA LEU A 22 13.75 -15.00 -7.14
C LEU A 22 14.75 -15.33 -8.27
N ASP A 23 14.76 -14.50 -9.30
CA ASP A 23 15.81 -14.49 -10.32
C ASP A 23 16.62 -13.21 -10.15
N ASP A 24 17.80 -13.32 -9.53
CA ASP A 24 18.72 -12.22 -9.29
C ASP A 24 19.66 -11.96 -10.49
N ALA A 25 19.57 -12.76 -11.55
CA ALA A 25 20.31 -12.55 -12.80
C ALA A 25 19.70 -11.46 -13.67
N LEU A 26 18.46 -11.04 -13.38
CA LEU A 26 17.80 -9.93 -14.07
C LEU A 26 18.46 -8.60 -13.66
N PRO A 27 19.12 -7.89 -14.59
CA PRO A 27 19.88 -6.72 -14.23
C PRO A 27 18.95 -5.56 -13.85
N PRO A 28 19.31 -4.77 -12.83
CA PRO A 28 18.62 -3.52 -12.58
C PRO A 28 18.95 -2.50 -13.69
N GLY A 29 17.93 -1.79 -14.17
CA GLY A 29 18.08 -0.65 -15.09
C GLY A 29 17.58 -0.91 -16.51
N LEU A 30 17.77 0.10 -17.37
CA LEU A 30 17.22 0.13 -18.72
C LEU A 30 18.01 -0.72 -19.71
N TYR A 31 17.30 -1.40 -20.58
CA TYR A 31 17.86 -2.16 -21.69
C TYR A 31 16.85 -2.28 -22.83
N PRO A 32 17.28 -2.65 -24.06
CA PRO A 32 16.36 -2.79 -25.20
C PRO A 32 15.17 -3.70 -24.89
N ALA A 33 13.97 -3.26 -25.25
CA ALA A 33 12.76 -4.05 -25.06
C ALA A 33 12.92 -5.45 -25.67
N GLY A 34 12.51 -6.47 -24.92
CA GLY A 34 12.63 -7.88 -25.33
C GLY A 34 14.01 -8.53 -25.16
N ARG A 35 15.02 -7.81 -24.66
CA ARG A 35 16.35 -8.39 -24.37
C ARG A 35 16.27 -9.49 -23.31
N MET A 36 15.57 -9.24 -22.22
CA MET A 36 15.42 -10.19 -21.10
C MET A 36 14.17 -11.04 -21.32
N ARG A 37 14.34 -12.19 -21.97
CA ARG A 37 13.24 -13.14 -22.18
C ARG A 37 12.82 -13.86 -20.90
N SER A 38 13.69 -13.93 -19.89
CA SER A 38 13.37 -14.51 -18.58
C SER A 38 12.46 -13.61 -17.76
N ASP A 39 12.46 -12.28 -17.96
CA ASP A 39 11.49 -11.37 -17.35
C ASP A 39 10.17 -11.41 -18.14
N SER A 40 9.47 -12.53 -18.05
CA SER A 40 8.26 -12.82 -18.81
C SER A 40 7.11 -13.13 -17.87
N SER A 41 6.01 -12.37 -17.98
CA SER A 41 4.79 -12.64 -17.23
C SER A 41 4.09 -13.93 -17.66
N TYR A 42 3.01 -14.31 -16.96
CA TYR A 42 2.11 -15.40 -17.37
C TYR A 42 1.62 -15.24 -18.83
N PHE A 43 1.41 -14.00 -19.27
CA PHE A 43 0.91 -13.67 -20.60
C PHE A 43 2.03 -13.40 -21.62
N ASN A 44 3.28 -13.75 -21.31
CA ASN A 44 4.47 -13.47 -22.12
C ASN A 44 4.74 -11.97 -22.34
N ILE A 45 4.28 -11.11 -21.43
CA ILE A 45 4.63 -9.69 -21.44
C ILE A 45 6.02 -9.56 -20.82
N LEU A 46 6.92 -8.92 -21.57
CA LEU A 46 8.33 -8.82 -21.18
C LEU A 46 8.62 -7.52 -20.45
N GLY A 47 9.50 -7.56 -19.46
CA GLY A 47 10.02 -6.35 -18.81
C GLY A 47 9.18 -5.81 -17.65
N MET A 48 8.20 -6.57 -17.14
CA MET A 48 7.32 -6.10 -16.06
C MET A 48 7.99 -6.15 -14.69
N GLY A 49 9.04 -6.95 -14.51
CA GLY A 49 9.77 -7.07 -13.25
C GLY A 49 11.12 -6.36 -13.27
N SER A 50 11.51 -5.76 -14.38
CA SER A 50 12.77 -5.02 -14.47
C SER A 50 12.65 -3.90 -15.50
N ASN A 51 13.76 -3.46 -16.09
CA ASN A 51 13.74 -2.40 -17.09
C ASN A 51 13.22 -1.04 -16.56
N ALA A 52 12.17 -0.50 -17.19
CA ALA A 52 11.67 0.84 -16.94
C ALA A 52 10.67 0.88 -15.77
N THR A 53 10.43 2.09 -15.28
CA THR A 53 9.23 2.38 -14.49
C THR A 53 8.05 2.57 -15.43
N GLU A 54 6.89 2.02 -15.06
CA GLU A 54 5.68 2.06 -15.88
C GLU A 54 4.57 2.83 -15.16
N TRP A 55 4.10 3.91 -15.78
CA TRP A 55 2.94 4.66 -15.31
C TRP A 55 1.64 3.88 -15.56
N VAL A 56 0.70 3.96 -14.63
CA VAL A 56 -0.68 3.50 -14.81
C VAL A 56 -1.65 4.68 -14.68
N ALA A 57 -2.90 4.51 -15.14
CA ALA A 57 -3.87 5.61 -15.16
C ALA A 57 -4.37 6.02 -13.76
N ASP A 58 -4.27 5.14 -12.78
CA ASP A 58 -4.88 5.28 -11.47
C ASP A 58 -4.21 6.39 -10.65
N SER A 59 -5.04 7.19 -10.01
CA SER A 59 -4.59 8.10 -8.96
C SER A 59 -4.08 7.28 -7.78
N TYR A 60 -3.01 7.76 -7.15
CA TYR A 60 -2.41 7.11 -6.00
C TYR A 60 -3.27 7.39 -4.76
N ASP A 61 -3.80 6.31 -4.22
CA ASP A 61 -4.46 6.27 -2.92
C ASP A 61 -3.76 5.26 -2.01
N PRO A 62 -3.23 5.65 -0.84
CA PRO A 62 -2.53 4.73 0.06
C PRO A 62 -3.41 3.60 0.58
N ASP A 63 -4.73 3.82 0.70
CA ASP A 63 -5.66 2.87 1.32
C ASP A 63 -6.51 2.10 0.28
N VAL A 64 -6.16 2.16 -1.02
CA VAL A 64 -6.97 1.57 -2.10
C VAL A 64 -7.24 0.07 -1.90
N GLY A 65 -6.27 -0.66 -1.32
CA GLY A 65 -6.41 -2.09 -1.02
C GLY A 65 -7.36 -2.41 0.14
N LEU A 66 -7.72 -1.41 0.94
CA LEU A 66 -8.66 -1.53 2.06
C LEU A 66 -10.09 -1.14 1.65
N ARG A 67 -10.27 -0.25 0.67
CA ARG A 67 -11.57 0.34 0.30
C ARG A 67 -12.66 -0.69 0.00
N GLY A 68 -12.31 -1.80 -0.64
CA GLY A 68 -13.27 -2.86 -0.97
C GLY A 68 -13.88 -3.57 0.24
N TYR A 69 -13.30 -3.36 1.44
CA TYR A 69 -13.72 -3.99 2.68
C TYR A 69 -14.28 -2.99 3.69
N LEU A 70 -14.56 -1.75 3.30
CA LEU A 70 -14.97 -0.68 4.21
C LEU A 70 -16.34 -0.10 3.83
N GLU A 71 -17.20 0.08 4.82
CA GLU A 71 -18.48 0.81 4.68
C GLU A 71 -18.34 2.32 4.95
N GLY A 72 -17.18 2.91 4.62
CA GLY A 72 -16.94 4.34 4.79
C GLY A 72 -15.46 4.73 4.84
N GLU A 73 -15.21 6.01 5.08
CA GLU A 73 -13.87 6.55 5.25
C GLU A 73 -13.46 6.48 6.74
N PHE A 74 -12.32 5.85 7.02
CA PHE A 74 -11.79 5.77 8.39
C PHE A 74 -10.83 6.92 8.72
N ARG A 75 -10.16 7.50 7.71
CA ARG A 75 -9.17 8.57 7.85
C ARG A 75 -9.82 9.88 8.29
N ASP A 76 -9.19 10.58 9.22
CA ASP A 76 -9.59 11.92 9.63
C ASP A 76 -8.87 12.97 8.74
N PRO A 77 -9.55 14.04 8.27
CA PRO A 77 -8.90 15.13 7.53
C PRO A 77 -7.76 15.83 8.30
N ASN A 78 -7.74 15.70 9.62
CA ASN A 78 -6.67 16.18 10.50
C ASN A 78 -5.90 15.03 11.17
N GLY A 79 -6.02 13.80 10.66
CA GLY A 79 -5.30 12.64 11.13
C GLY A 79 -3.80 12.71 10.85
N PRO A 80 -2.99 11.82 11.44
CA PRO A 80 -1.53 11.80 11.29
C PRO A 80 -1.04 11.83 9.84
N VAL A 81 -1.61 11.02 8.94
CA VAL A 81 -1.22 11.00 7.52
C VAL A 81 -1.57 12.33 6.84
N ALA A 82 -2.79 12.83 7.03
CA ALA A 82 -3.25 14.08 6.42
C ALA A 82 -2.41 15.29 6.88
N ARG A 83 -2.11 15.40 8.18
CA ARG A 83 -1.22 16.43 8.72
C ARG A 83 0.18 16.34 8.15
N SER A 84 0.73 15.13 8.07
CA SER A 84 2.09 14.89 7.57
C SER A 84 2.20 15.20 6.07
N ARG A 85 1.19 14.81 5.28
CA ARG A 85 1.09 15.16 3.86
C ARG A 85 1.02 16.66 3.67
N ARG A 86 0.10 17.35 4.36
CA ARG A 86 -0.01 18.82 4.26
C ARG A 86 1.30 19.53 4.62
N ALA A 87 1.97 19.09 5.69
CA ALA A 87 3.26 19.65 6.08
C ALA A 87 4.34 19.40 5.01
N PHE A 88 4.37 18.20 4.44
CA PHE A 88 5.27 17.85 3.33
C PHE A 88 5.01 18.74 2.11
N GLU A 89 3.75 18.91 1.71
CA GLU A 89 3.39 19.72 0.53
C GLU A 89 3.74 21.20 0.72
N VAL A 90 3.50 21.75 1.91
CA VAL A 90 3.93 23.11 2.25
C VAL A 90 5.45 23.25 2.16
N GLY A 91 6.21 22.28 2.70
CA GLY A 91 7.68 22.29 2.62
C GLY A 91 8.18 22.22 1.18
N ALA A 92 7.60 21.33 0.38
CA ALA A 92 7.97 21.14 -1.02
C ALA A 92 7.63 22.38 -1.88
N ALA A 93 6.53 23.07 -1.59
CA ALA A 93 6.09 24.27 -2.31
C ALA A 93 6.79 25.57 -1.85
N CYS A 94 6.98 25.73 -0.55
CA CYS A 94 7.33 27.01 0.06
C CYS A 94 8.74 27.05 0.70
N GLY A 95 9.43 25.90 0.76
CA GLY A 95 10.74 25.80 1.37
C GLY A 95 10.72 25.89 2.91
N PRO A 96 11.89 26.10 3.56
CA PRO A 96 12.04 25.98 5.02
C PRO A 96 11.43 27.14 5.83
N SER A 97 10.98 28.22 5.19
CA SER A 97 10.41 29.40 5.86
C SER A 97 9.16 29.88 5.14
N PRO A 98 8.05 29.10 5.19
CA PRO A 98 6.87 29.35 4.41
C PRO A 98 6.12 30.60 4.89
N THR A 99 5.78 31.50 3.96
CA THR A 99 4.91 32.65 4.28
C THR A 99 3.47 32.19 4.47
N PRO A 100 2.65 32.90 5.28
CA PRO A 100 1.23 32.58 5.41
C PRO A 100 0.47 32.61 4.07
N ALA A 101 0.92 33.43 3.11
CA ALA A 101 0.34 33.47 1.78
C ALA A 101 0.62 32.18 1.01
N CYS A 102 1.86 31.68 1.04
CA CYS A 102 2.23 30.43 0.38
C CYS A 102 1.50 29.22 1.01
N GLN A 103 1.44 29.15 2.34
CA GLN A 103 0.71 28.08 3.04
C GLN A 103 -0.77 28.02 2.67
N ARG A 104 -1.42 29.17 2.47
CA ARG A 104 -2.83 29.22 2.03
C ARG A 104 -2.99 28.79 0.57
N ALA A 105 -2.02 29.13 -0.29
CA ALA A 105 -2.02 28.68 -1.68
C ALA A 105 -1.85 27.15 -1.78
N THR A 106 -1.06 26.54 -0.90
CA THR A 106 -0.87 25.08 -0.79
C THR A 106 -1.92 24.44 0.14
N SER A 107 -3.20 24.73 -0.10
CA SER A 107 -4.30 24.23 0.74
C SER A 107 -4.88 22.88 0.29
N GLN A 108 -4.60 22.47 -0.94
CA GLN A 108 -5.02 21.19 -1.49
C GLN A 108 -3.81 20.31 -1.79
N ASP A 109 -3.91 19.04 -1.45
CA ASP A 109 -2.91 18.06 -1.80
C ASP A 109 -2.92 17.86 -3.32
N PRO A 110 -1.75 17.85 -3.99
CA PRO A 110 -1.69 17.62 -5.41
C PRO A 110 -2.13 16.19 -5.72
N GLU A 111 -2.81 16.01 -6.86
CA GLU A 111 -3.06 14.68 -7.37
C GLU A 111 -1.73 13.97 -7.63
N ARG A 112 -1.67 12.71 -7.23
CA ARG A 112 -0.55 11.81 -7.45
C ARG A 112 -1.06 10.63 -8.25
N PHE A 113 -0.19 10.06 -9.07
CA PHE A 113 -0.51 8.91 -9.92
C PHE A 113 0.39 7.74 -9.57
N VAL A 114 -0.14 6.55 -9.78
CA VAL A 114 0.59 5.32 -9.55
C VAL A 114 1.59 5.08 -10.68
N TYR A 115 2.79 4.66 -10.29
CA TYR A 115 3.70 3.96 -11.18
C TYR A 115 4.15 2.64 -10.56
N LYS A 116 4.49 1.68 -11.42
CA LYS A 116 4.95 0.34 -11.08
C LYS A 116 6.42 0.20 -11.44
N HIS A 117 7.19 -0.45 -10.57
CA HIS A 117 8.63 -0.66 -10.81
C HIS A 117 9.19 -1.86 -10.04
N GLY A 118 10.27 -2.44 -10.56
CA GLY A 118 11.08 -3.44 -9.88
C GLY A 118 10.47 -4.84 -9.87
N ILE A 119 11.24 -5.80 -9.37
CA ILE A 119 11.00 -7.25 -9.52
C ILE A 119 9.64 -7.75 -9.04
N ALA A 120 9.07 -7.09 -8.03
CA ALA A 120 7.78 -7.44 -7.45
C ALA A 120 6.66 -6.44 -7.81
N GLY A 121 6.87 -5.56 -8.79
CA GLY A 121 5.86 -4.58 -9.20
C GLY A 121 5.54 -3.55 -8.12
N SER A 122 6.57 -2.99 -7.48
CA SER A 122 6.42 -1.97 -6.43
C SER A 122 5.49 -0.86 -6.87
N ARG A 123 4.47 -0.58 -6.04
CA ARG A 123 3.54 0.53 -6.21
C ARG A 123 4.11 1.79 -5.57
N ARG A 124 4.24 2.88 -6.32
CA ARG A 124 4.69 4.17 -5.78
C ARG A 124 3.89 5.31 -6.40
N ALA A 125 3.93 6.47 -5.74
CA ALA A 125 3.27 7.69 -6.17
C ALA A 125 4.25 8.64 -6.85
N ALA A 126 3.83 9.30 -7.93
CA ALA A 126 4.54 10.43 -8.52
C ALA A 126 3.56 11.47 -9.10
N ARG A 127 4.08 12.61 -9.55
CA ARG A 127 3.31 13.80 -9.94
C ARG A 127 3.66 14.19 -11.37
N ASP A 128 2.73 14.83 -12.07
CA ASP A 128 3.00 15.41 -13.39
C ASP A 128 3.88 16.67 -13.32
N THR A 129 3.76 17.41 -12.22
CA THR A 129 4.51 18.63 -11.93
C THR A 129 5.06 18.59 -10.51
N TYR A 130 6.30 19.02 -10.34
CA TYR A 130 6.97 19.06 -9.05
C TYR A 130 7.15 20.50 -8.59
N PRO A 131 6.97 20.78 -7.29
CA PRO A 131 7.18 22.11 -6.74
C PRO A 131 8.68 22.44 -6.65
N GLU A 132 8.99 23.73 -6.53
CA GLU A 132 10.36 24.27 -6.59
C GLU A 132 11.32 23.67 -5.56
N HIS A 133 10.82 23.38 -4.35
CA HIS A 133 11.62 22.90 -3.23
C HIS A 133 11.40 21.41 -2.95
N MET A 134 11.06 20.62 -3.98
CA MET A 134 10.85 19.18 -3.84
C MET A 134 12.07 18.49 -3.19
N PRO A 135 11.90 17.78 -2.06
CA PRO A 135 12.99 17.04 -1.42
C PRO A 135 13.39 15.81 -2.25
N ALA A 136 14.57 15.24 -1.94
CA ALA A 136 15.10 14.06 -2.63
C ALA A 136 14.27 12.77 -2.42
N ARG A 137 13.34 12.75 -1.47
CA ARG A 137 12.45 11.64 -1.14
C ARG A 137 11.04 12.16 -0.92
N GLU A 138 10.04 11.39 -1.35
CA GLU A 138 8.65 11.63 -0.96
C GLU A 138 8.43 11.35 0.53
N LEU A 139 7.25 11.72 1.05
CA LEU A 139 6.88 11.49 2.46
C LEU A 139 7.01 10.02 2.86
N GLU A 140 6.64 9.12 1.95
CA GLU A 140 6.72 7.66 2.15
C GLU A 140 8.17 7.14 2.11
N GLY A 141 9.17 8.01 1.91
CA GLY A 141 10.59 7.70 2.04
C GLY A 141 11.24 7.13 0.78
N TRP A 142 10.48 6.81 -0.26
CA TRP A 142 11.08 6.40 -1.54
C TRP A 142 11.76 7.58 -2.24
N PRO A 143 12.88 7.32 -2.95
CA PRO A 143 13.56 8.34 -3.72
C PRO A 143 12.63 9.00 -4.74
N TRP A 144 12.67 10.32 -4.77
CA TRP A 144 12.16 11.06 -5.92
C TRP A 144 13.15 10.87 -7.06
N HIS A 145 12.77 10.02 -8.00
CA HIS A 145 13.34 10.07 -9.33
C HIS A 145 12.51 11.12 -10.05
N GLY A 146 13.15 12.10 -10.71
CA GLY A 146 12.46 13.09 -11.56
C GLY A 146 11.80 12.38 -12.74
N ASN A 147 10.79 11.57 -12.44
CA ASN A 147 10.03 10.78 -13.37
C ASN A 147 9.47 11.80 -14.34
N ALA A 148 9.90 11.69 -15.60
CA ALA A 148 9.43 12.58 -16.65
C ALA A 148 7.90 12.61 -16.64
N HIS A 149 7.31 13.69 -17.17
CA HIS A 149 5.88 13.79 -17.44
C HIS A 149 5.33 12.44 -17.90
N ARG A 150 4.14 12.03 -17.43
CA ARG A 150 3.51 10.75 -17.79
C ARG A 150 3.49 10.56 -19.31
N ARG A 151 4.55 9.94 -19.83
CA ARG A 151 4.70 9.52 -21.22
C ARG A 151 4.42 8.02 -21.20
N GLY A 152 3.15 7.70 -21.03
CA GLY A 152 2.66 6.33 -21.05
C GLY A 152 2.26 5.89 -22.46
N PHE A 153 2.18 4.58 -22.66
CA PHE A 153 1.37 4.00 -23.72
C PHE A 153 -0.11 4.22 -23.36
N ARG A 154 -0.97 4.41 -24.37
CA ARG A 154 -2.42 4.63 -24.22
C ARG A 154 -3.00 3.59 -23.25
N CYS A 155 -3.83 4.02 -22.31
CA CYS A 155 -4.44 3.09 -21.35
C CYS A 155 -5.38 2.15 -22.12
N ALA A 156 -5.47 0.88 -21.72
CA ALA A 156 -6.46 -0.05 -22.27
C ALA A 156 -7.92 0.35 -21.93
N ALA A 157 -8.12 1.39 -21.13
CA ALA A 157 -9.41 2.03 -20.85
C ALA A 157 -9.73 3.20 -21.80
N ASP A 158 -8.74 3.73 -22.55
CA ASP A 158 -8.93 4.73 -23.61
C ASP A 158 -9.33 4.05 -24.93
N LEU A 159 -10.20 3.05 -24.83
CA LEU A 159 -10.75 2.37 -26.00
C LEU A 159 -11.68 3.34 -26.71
N ASP A 160 -11.44 3.56 -27.99
CA ASP A 160 -12.48 4.07 -28.86
C ASP A 160 -13.56 2.97 -28.97
N PRO A 161 -14.79 3.18 -28.46
CA PRO A 161 -15.83 2.15 -28.49
C PRO A 161 -16.20 1.73 -29.92
N ALA A 162 -15.86 2.53 -30.93
CA ALA A 162 -16.11 2.24 -32.33
C ALA A 162 -14.99 1.42 -33.00
N THR A 163 -13.76 1.43 -32.47
CA THR A 163 -12.61 0.76 -33.14
C THR A 163 -11.89 -0.25 -32.28
N ASP A 164 -11.94 -0.13 -30.97
CA ASP A 164 -11.13 -0.92 -30.06
C ASP A 164 -11.94 -2.05 -29.44
N THR A 165 -11.35 -3.24 -29.36
CA THR A 165 -11.98 -4.41 -28.75
C THR A 165 -11.69 -4.41 -27.26
N ALA A 166 -12.74 -4.32 -26.43
CA ALA A 166 -12.61 -4.49 -25.00
C ALA A 166 -12.02 -5.87 -24.70
N LEU A 167 -10.87 -5.90 -24.03
CA LEU A 167 -10.23 -7.14 -23.63
C LEU A 167 -11.04 -7.77 -22.49
N THR A 168 -11.46 -9.01 -22.67
CA THR A 168 -12.08 -9.79 -21.60
C THR A 168 -11.00 -10.51 -20.81
N VAL A 169 -11.04 -10.42 -19.48
CA VAL A 169 -10.21 -11.24 -18.60
C VAL A 169 -10.58 -12.71 -18.81
N PRO A 170 -9.69 -13.55 -19.36
CA PRO A 170 -10.05 -14.92 -19.75
C PRO A 170 -10.32 -15.80 -18.53
N GLU A 171 -9.64 -15.53 -17.42
CA GLU A 171 -9.77 -16.23 -16.15
C GLU A 171 -9.47 -15.26 -15.00
N PRO A 172 -10.33 -15.14 -13.98
CA PRO A 172 -10.06 -14.25 -12.85
C PRO A 172 -8.81 -14.69 -12.09
N ALA A 173 -8.06 -13.74 -11.51
CA ALA A 173 -6.96 -14.08 -10.62
C ALA A 173 -7.47 -14.87 -9.40
N VAL A 174 -6.68 -15.82 -8.93
CA VAL A 174 -6.92 -16.49 -7.65
C VAL A 174 -7.02 -15.43 -6.55
N ALA A 175 -8.14 -15.44 -5.83
CA ALA A 175 -8.30 -14.59 -4.65
C ALA A 175 -7.32 -15.03 -3.56
N VAL A 176 -6.48 -14.12 -3.10
CA VAL A 176 -5.63 -14.35 -1.94
C VAL A 176 -6.49 -14.28 -0.69
N PRO A 177 -6.45 -15.29 0.21
CA PRO A 177 -7.20 -15.22 1.47
C PRO A 177 -6.84 -13.97 2.26
N PHE A 178 -7.83 -13.13 2.53
CA PHE A 178 -7.70 -11.89 3.31
C PHE A 178 -8.18 -12.05 4.75
N THR A 179 -8.50 -13.27 5.17
CA THR A 179 -8.74 -13.63 6.57
C THR A 179 -7.93 -14.84 6.95
N TYR A 180 -7.49 -14.88 8.21
CA TYR A 180 -6.79 -16.02 8.77
C TYR A 180 -7.32 -16.30 10.17
N THR A 181 -7.69 -17.54 10.45
CA THR A 181 -8.19 -17.95 11.78
C THR A 181 -7.10 -18.70 12.53
N GLU A 182 -6.77 -18.22 13.72
CA GLU A 182 -5.84 -18.87 14.64
C GLU A 182 -6.56 -19.05 15.98
N GLN A 183 -6.67 -20.30 16.42
CA GLN A 183 -7.42 -20.66 17.62
C GLN A 183 -8.88 -20.18 17.54
N SER A 184 -9.27 -19.21 18.38
CA SER A 184 -10.62 -18.65 18.43
C SER A 184 -10.73 -17.26 17.80
N LEU A 185 -9.65 -16.72 17.24
CA LEU A 185 -9.62 -15.37 16.66
C LEU A 185 -9.52 -15.47 15.14
N THR A 186 -10.35 -14.71 14.45
CA THR A 186 -10.18 -14.47 13.01
C THR A 186 -9.57 -13.10 12.80
N LEU A 187 -8.46 -13.06 12.08
CA LEU A 187 -7.70 -11.85 11.76
C LEU A 187 -8.04 -11.39 10.35
N PHE A 188 -8.21 -10.09 10.18
CA PHE A 188 -8.21 -9.47 8.87
C PHE A 188 -6.77 -9.31 8.38
N GLY A 189 -6.53 -9.65 7.11
CA GLY A 189 -5.21 -9.61 6.48
C GLY A 189 -4.74 -8.20 6.14
N GLY A 190 -5.67 -7.25 5.97
CA GLY A 190 -5.35 -5.85 5.74
C GLY A 190 -4.82 -5.17 7.01
N VAL A 191 -3.92 -4.20 6.80
CA VAL A 191 -3.33 -3.38 7.87
C VAL A 191 -3.58 -1.93 7.49
N ALA A 192 -4.16 -1.14 8.39
CA ALA A 192 -4.20 0.31 8.23
C ALA A 192 -2.91 0.89 8.83
N GLU A 193 -2.12 1.55 8.00
CA GLU A 193 -0.82 2.11 8.41
C GLU A 193 -0.95 3.57 8.86
N ALA A 194 -0.11 3.96 9.82
CA ALA A 194 0.01 5.34 10.32
C ALA A 194 -1.34 5.95 10.73
N VAL A 195 -2.13 5.22 11.50
CA VAL A 195 -3.42 5.67 12.05
C VAL A 195 -3.26 6.10 13.51
N ASN A 196 -4.02 7.11 13.92
CA ASN A 196 -4.18 7.41 15.34
C ASN A 196 -5.19 6.45 15.99
N GLN A 197 -5.36 6.51 17.32
CA GLN A 197 -6.22 5.56 18.04
C GLN A 197 -7.68 5.62 17.56
N ALA A 198 -8.20 6.82 17.28
CA ALA A 198 -9.58 6.99 16.81
C ALA A 198 -9.79 6.45 15.39
N GLU A 199 -8.85 6.71 14.48
CA GLU A 199 -8.84 6.15 13.12
C GLU A 199 -8.71 4.62 13.15
N ALA A 200 -7.89 4.08 14.06
CA ALA A 200 -7.71 2.64 14.23
C ALA A 200 -8.99 1.92 14.67
N THR A 201 -9.69 2.48 15.67
CA THR A 201 -10.99 1.97 16.10
C THR A 201 -12.01 2.05 14.96
N ARG A 202 -12.13 3.22 14.32
CA ARG A 202 -13.07 3.42 13.20
C ARG A 202 -12.77 2.49 12.03
N PHE A 203 -11.50 2.27 11.71
CA PHE A 203 -11.08 1.34 10.67
C PHE A 203 -11.66 -0.05 10.92
N CYS A 204 -11.48 -0.59 12.13
CA CYS A 204 -12.03 -1.91 12.44
C CYS A 204 -13.56 -1.92 12.46
N GLU A 205 -14.21 -0.90 13.03
CA GLU A 205 -15.68 -0.83 13.08
C GLU A 205 -16.35 -0.74 11.69
N LEU A 206 -15.67 -0.14 10.72
CA LEU A 206 -16.16 0.01 9.34
C LEU A 206 -15.89 -1.22 8.46
N LEU A 207 -15.14 -2.22 8.95
CA LEU A 207 -14.81 -3.39 8.14
C LEU A 207 -16.06 -4.24 7.85
N ARG A 208 -16.26 -4.50 6.56
CA ARG A 208 -17.26 -5.42 6.04
C ARG A 208 -16.57 -6.40 5.09
N VAL A 209 -16.33 -7.60 5.59
CA VAL A 209 -15.49 -8.60 4.92
C VAL A 209 -16.37 -9.75 4.46
N GLU A 210 -16.59 -9.84 3.15
CA GLU A 210 -17.38 -10.92 2.54
C GLU A 210 -16.49 -12.12 2.19
N LEU A 211 -16.79 -13.28 2.73
CA LEU A 211 -16.12 -14.54 2.38
C LEU A 211 -17.04 -15.39 1.50
N THR A 212 -16.56 -15.66 0.29
CA THR A 212 -17.26 -16.49 -0.70
C THR A 212 -17.68 -17.83 -0.10
N GLY A 213 -18.99 -18.09 -0.09
CA GLY A 213 -19.56 -19.35 0.42
C GLY A 213 -19.67 -19.47 1.94
N VAL A 214 -19.27 -18.43 2.70
CA VAL A 214 -19.39 -18.41 4.17
C VAL A 214 -20.36 -17.32 4.63
N GLY A 215 -20.24 -16.11 4.09
CA GLY A 215 -21.07 -14.97 4.46
C GLY A 215 -20.24 -13.72 4.73
N THR A 216 -20.87 -12.70 5.33
CA THR A 216 -20.25 -11.40 5.59
C THR A 216 -19.95 -11.23 7.07
N TYR A 217 -18.78 -10.66 7.36
CA TYR A 217 -18.28 -10.37 8.71
C TYR A 217 -18.20 -8.85 8.93
N ASP A 218 -18.91 -8.33 9.94
CA ASP A 218 -19.02 -6.90 10.33
C ASP A 218 -18.68 -6.60 11.80
N ASP A 219 -18.33 -7.61 12.59
CA ASP A 219 -18.05 -7.51 14.03
C ASP A 219 -16.55 -7.36 14.34
N TRP A 220 -15.82 -6.66 13.47
CA TRP A 220 -14.39 -6.45 13.59
C TRP A 220 -14.06 -5.38 14.65
N ARG A 221 -12.96 -5.60 15.37
CA ARG A 221 -12.47 -4.68 16.41
C ARG A 221 -10.96 -4.72 16.53
N LEU A 222 -10.40 -3.76 17.27
CA LEU A 222 -9.03 -3.86 17.73
C LEU A 222 -8.89 -5.06 18.70
N PRO A 223 -7.79 -5.82 18.62
CA PRO A 223 -7.47 -6.85 19.61
C PRO A 223 -7.07 -6.23 20.94
N THR A 224 -7.18 -6.99 22.02
CA THR A 224 -6.50 -6.69 23.30
C THR A 224 -5.03 -7.14 23.23
N ILE A 225 -4.16 -6.61 24.11
CA ILE A 225 -2.76 -7.12 24.19
C ILE A 225 -2.71 -8.62 24.47
N ALA A 226 -3.62 -9.13 25.32
CA ALA A 226 -3.68 -10.54 25.65
C ALA A 226 -4.04 -11.43 24.44
N GLU A 227 -4.85 -10.91 23.51
CA GLU A 227 -5.14 -11.57 22.24
C GLU A 227 -3.93 -11.52 21.30
N ILE A 228 -3.27 -10.37 21.17
CA ILE A 228 -2.03 -10.23 20.38
C ILE A 228 -0.98 -11.25 20.85
N GLN A 229 -0.74 -11.35 22.16
CA GLN A 229 0.21 -12.30 22.74
C GLN A 229 -0.17 -13.75 22.43
N ARG A 230 -1.46 -14.07 22.43
CA ARG A 230 -1.97 -15.43 22.17
C ARG A 230 -1.76 -15.88 20.73
N VAL A 231 -1.90 -14.95 19.78
CA VAL A 231 -1.71 -15.20 18.34
C VAL A 231 -0.46 -14.51 17.79
N ALA A 232 0.57 -14.35 18.62
CA ALA A 232 1.79 -13.60 18.30
C ALA A 232 2.50 -14.12 17.02
N SER A 233 2.41 -15.42 16.72
CA SER A 233 2.93 -16.03 15.49
C SER A 233 2.33 -15.46 14.19
N VAL A 234 1.12 -14.90 14.28
CA VAL A 234 0.39 -14.27 13.17
C VAL A 234 0.64 -12.76 13.12
N PHE A 235 1.07 -12.19 14.25
CA PHE A 235 1.53 -10.81 14.31
C PHE A 235 2.97 -10.71 13.79
N ARG A 236 3.09 -10.35 12.51
CA ARG A 236 4.40 -10.19 11.86
C ARG A 236 4.97 -8.80 12.13
N GLY A 237 6.21 -8.76 12.62
CA GLY A 237 7.01 -7.55 12.76
C GLY A 237 6.95 -6.91 14.16
N PRO A 238 7.83 -5.94 14.45
CA PRO A 238 8.04 -5.37 15.79
C PRO A 238 6.83 -4.66 16.41
N GLY A 239 5.76 -4.37 15.64
CA GLY A 239 4.86 -3.26 15.93
C GLY A 239 5.53 -1.90 15.64
N PRO A 240 5.01 -0.79 16.20
CA PRO A 240 3.88 -0.71 17.14
C PRO A 240 2.50 -0.82 16.46
N VAL A 241 1.55 -1.46 17.14
CA VAL A 241 0.15 -1.62 16.71
C VAL A 241 -0.81 -1.09 17.78
N TRP A 242 -1.95 -0.56 17.39
CA TRP A 242 -3.04 -0.26 18.30
C TRP A 242 -3.74 -1.55 18.76
N ALA A 243 -3.95 -1.62 20.07
CA ALA A 243 -4.81 -2.56 20.76
C ALA A 243 -5.96 -1.79 21.43
N SER A 244 -7.04 -2.47 21.81
CA SER A 244 -8.17 -1.84 22.51
C SER A 244 -7.79 -1.27 23.88
N ASP A 245 -6.69 -1.75 24.46
CA ASP A 245 -6.16 -1.40 25.78
C ASP A 245 -4.84 -0.61 25.73
N GLY A 246 -4.40 -0.14 24.57
CA GLY A 246 -3.23 0.73 24.41
C GLY A 246 -2.45 0.47 23.12
N ALA A 247 -1.17 0.84 23.10
CA ALA A 247 -0.26 0.51 22.00
C ALA A 247 0.59 -0.69 22.38
N ALA A 248 0.81 -1.60 21.44
CA ALA A 248 1.57 -2.83 21.64
C ALA A 248 2.76 -2.92 20.68
N ALA A 249 3.90 -3.39 21.17
CA ALA A 249 5.08 -3.69 20.35
C ALA A 249 5.85 -4.91 20.89
N GLN A 250 6.66 -5.54 20.05
CA GLN A 250 7.63 -6.52 20.49
C GLN A 250 8.80 -5.83 21.18
N VAL A 251 9.03 -6.15 22.45
CA VAL A 251 10.14 -5.58 23.22
C VAL A 251 11.31 -6.56 23.23
N SER A 252 12.45 -6.11 22.72
CA SER A 252 13.68 -6.90 22.67
C SER A 252 14.91 -6.03 22.95
N GLY A 253 15.95 -6.63 23.53
CA GLY A 253 17.27 -6.02 23.65
C GLY A 253 18.03 -5.92 22.32
N PHE A 254 17.48 -6.49 21.23
CA PHE A 254 18.08 -6.51 19.90
C PHE A 254 17.20 -5.76 18.89
N SER A 255 17.82 -5.19 17.86
CA SER A 255 17.16 -4.55 16.73
C SER A 255 17.66 -5.16 15.41
N PRO A 256 16.78 -5.75 14.57
CA PRO A 256 15.34 -5.94 14.80
C PRO A 256 15.07 -6.92 15.96
N PRO A 257 13.89 -6.84 16.61
CA PRO A 257 13.53 -7.79 17.65
C PRO A 257 13.42 -9.21 17.12
N ASP A 258 13.71 -10.19 17.98
CA ASP A 258 13.44 -11.61 17.71
C ASP A 258 11.94 -11.79 17.41
N PRO A 259 11.53 -12.53 16.37
CA PRO A 259 10.12 -12.83 16.11
C PRO A 259 9.38 -13.48 17.28
N ALA A 260 10.09 -14.17 18.18
CA ALA A 260 9.56 -14.74 19.41
C ALA A 260 9.59 -13.79 20.62
N ALA A 261 10.05 -12.55 20.46
CA ALA A 261 10.04 -11.55 21.52
C ALA A 261 8.60 -11.25 21.99
N PRO A 262 8.40 -11.05 23.31
CA PRO A 262 7.08 -10.82 23.86
C PRO A 262 6.50 -9.50 23.35
N TRP A 263 5.19 -9.51 23.13
CA TRP A 263 4.41 -8.30 22.92
C TRP A 263 4.10 -7.65 24.27
N GLU A 264 4.42 -6.38 24.42
CA GLU A 264 4.17 -5.59 25.62
C GLU A 264 3.45 -4.29 25.26
N LEU A 265 2.74 -3.73 26.25
CA LEU A 265 2.22 -2.38 26.11
C LEU A 265 3.36 -1.37 26.15
N ILE A 266 3.34 -0.43 25.22
CA ILE A 266 4.29 0.67 25.16
C ILE A 266 3.57 2.00 25.43
N PRO A 267 4.28 3.02 25.97
CA PRO A 267 3.76 4.37 26.02
C PRO A 267 3.47 4.87 24.60
N ALA A 268 2.25 5.34 24.37
CA ALA A 268 1.82 6.03 23.15
C ALA A 268 0.70 7.01 23.51
N GLU A 269 0.67 8.15 22.83
CA GLU A 269 -0.41 9.12 22.92
C GLU A 269 -1.50 8.80 21.88
N PRO A 270 -2.78 9.11 22.14
CA PRO A 270 -3.88 8.78 21.22
C PRO A 270 -3.72 9.29 19.79
N ASP A 271 -2.92 10.34 19.58
CA ASP A 271 -2.62 10.96 18.29
C ASP A 271 -1.39 10.38 17.57
N ASP A 272 -0.68 9.43 18.18
CA ASP A 272 0.49 8.77 17.58
C ASP A 272 0.09 7.94 16.36
N ALA A 273 0.97 7.90 15.36
CA ALA A 273 0.74 7.21 14.10
C ALA A 273 1.24 5.77 14.17
N LEU A 274 0.36 4.82 14.49
CA LEU A 274 0.70 3.39 14.63
C LEU A 274 -0.04 2.55 13.58
N LEU A 275 0.20 1.24 13.58
CA LEU A 275 -0.52 0.30 12.73
C LEU A 275 -1.84 -0.12 13.39
N ALA A 276 -2.88 -0.41 12.61
CA ALA A 276 -4.08 -1.08 13.09
C ALA A 276 -4.31 -2.40 12.36
N ARG A 277 -4.60 -3.44 13.16
CA ARG A 277 -4.99 -4.77 12.71
C ARG A 277 -6.25 -5.17 13.44
N CYS A 278 -7.19 -5.78 12.72
CA CYS A 278 -8.51 -6.07 13.26
C CYS A 278 -8.69 -7.57 13.47
N VAL A 279 -9.38 -7.91 14.54
CA VAL A 279 -9.76 -9.28 14.91
C VAL A 279 -11.26 -9.36 15.17
N ARG A 280 -11.77 -10.59 15.20
CA ARG A 280 -13.08 -10.96 15.71
C ARG A 280 -12.98 -12.28 16.48
#